data_AF-A0A7W0L8T3-F1
#
_entry.id   AF-A0A7W0L8T3-F1
#
_cell.length_a   1.000
_cell.length_b   1.000
_cell.length_c   1.000
_cell.angle_alpha   90.00
_cell.angle_beta   90.00
_cell.angle_gamma   90.00
#
_symmetry.space_group_name_H-M   'P 1'
#
loop_
_entity.id
_entity.type
_entity.pdbx_description
1 polymer ?
#
loop_
_entity_poly.entity_id
_entity_poly.type
_entity_poly.pdbx_seq_one_letter_code
_entity_poly.pdbx_strand_id
1 'polypeptide(L)' 'MKTRPHGYDSEHPRLELLRFRTLSAARDYGDQPWLTSRDALSRVRRGWRRLAPLNDWIATHLGSTADRAR' A
#
# COMPACT_ATOMS: atom_id res chain seq x y z
N MET A 1 -11.62 18.89 14.30
CA MET A 1 -10.62 18.03 13.61
C MET A 1 -9.34 18.04 14.43
N LYS A 2 -8.89 16.91 15.00
CA LYS A 2 -7.64 16.90 15.78
C LYS A 2 -6.44 16.87 14.84
N THR A 3 -5.65 17.93 14.90
CA THR A 3 -4.80 18.49 13.84
C THR A 3 -3.44 17.81 13.67
N ARG A 4 -3.07 16.87 14.54
CA ARG A 4 -1.70 16.37 14.59
C ARG A 4 -1.59 14.98 15.23
N PRO A 5 -0.85 14.04 14.63
CA PRO A 5 -0.51 12.77 15.27
C PRO A 5 0.25 13.01 16.59
N HIS A 6 0.04 12.15 17.58
CA HIS A 6 0.73 12.28 18.87
C HIS A 6 2.25 12.16 18.68
N GLY A 7 3.02 13.05 19.31
CA GLY A 7 4.49 13.01 19.28
C GLY A 7 5.21 13.73 18.13
N TYR A 8 4.51 14.37 17.19
CA TYR A 8 5.12 15.04 16.03
C TYR A 8 4.89 16.53 16.04
N ASP A 9 5.84 17.37 15.62
CA ASP A 9 5.67 18.84 15.56
C ASP A 9 4.51 19.31 14.64
N SER A 10 3.89 20.47 14.91
CA SER A 10 2.78 20.99 14.07
C SER A 10 3.27 21.49 12.71
N GLU A 11 4.53 21.89 12.63
CA GLU A 11 5.20 22.29 11.39
C GLU A 11 6.03 21.13 10.81
N HIS A 12 5.78 19.89 11.24
CA HIS A 12 6.53 18.74 10.74
C HIS A 12 6.32 18.62 9.21
N PRO A 13 7.39 18.52 8.40
CA PRO A 13 7.31 18.61 6.94
C PRO A 13 6.48 17.50 6.28
N ARG A 14 6.16 16.44 7.03
CA ARG A 14 5.33 15.31 6.60
C ARG A 14 4.03 15.17 7.39
N LEU A 15 3.57 16.24 8.04
CA LEU A 15 2.43 16.16 8.95
C LEU A 15 1.20 15.51 8.29
N GLU A 16 0.89 15.92 7.06
CA GLU A 16 -0.25 15.37 6.31
C GLU A 16 -0.11 13.87 6.04
N LEU A 17 1.11 13.38 5.79
CA LEU A 17 1.34 11.95 5.57
C LEU A 17 1.19 11.14 6.86
N LEU A 18 1.65 11.68 7.99
CA LEU A 18 1.58 11.00 9.29
C LEU A 18 0.15 10.82 9.82
N ARG A 19 -0.84 11.49 9.21
CA ARG A 19 -2.26 11.31 9.51
C ARG A 19 -2.80 9.99 8.97
N PHE A 20 -2.19 9.44 7.92
CA PHE A 20 -2.58 8.16 7.35
C PHE A 20 -1.94 7.00 8.14
N ARG A 21 -2.78 6.08 8.61
CA ARG A 21 -2.33 4.87 9.34
C ARG A 21 -2.16 3.65 8.45
N THR A 22 -2.63 3.75 7.20
CA THR A 22 -2.65 2.67 6.24
C THR A 22 -2.09 3.17 4.92
N LEU A 23 -1.39 2.29 4.22
CA LEU A 23 -0.92 2.50 2.85
C LEU A 23 -1.39 1.30 2.03
N SER A 24 -2.15 1.58 0.98
CA SER A 24 -2.72 0.55 0.10
C SER A 24 -2.43 0.90 -1.35
N ALA A 25 -2.12 -0.09 -2.16
CA ALA A 25 -1.99 0.05 -3.60
C ALA A 25 -2.98 -0.88 -4.29
N ALA A 26 -3.75 -0.33 -5.23
CA ALA A 26 -4.72 -1.08 -6.00
C ALA A 26 -4.61 -0.70 -7.48
N ARG A 27 -4.99 -1.66 -8.33
CA ARG A 27 -5.17 -1.42 -9.75
C ARG A 27 -6.57 -1.86 -10.11
N ASP A 28 -7.40 -0.90 -10.49
CA ASP A 28 -8.66 -1.18 -11.15
C ASP A 28 -8.39 -1.44 -12.65
N TYR A 29 -9.04 -2.46 -13.18
CA TYR A 29 -8.98 -2.79 -14.59
C TYR A 29 -10.27 -2.40 -15.32
N GLY A 30 -11.39 -2.20 -14.63
CA GLY A 30 -12.69 -1.97 -15.27
C GLY A 30 -13.21 -3.20 -16.02
N ASP A 31 -13.99 -2.98 -17.07
CA ASP A 31 -14.68 -3.98 -17.89
C ASP A 31 -13.86 -4.41 -19.12
N GLN A 32 -12.65 -4.92 -18.90
CA GLN A 32 -11.77 -5.25 -20.01
C GLN A 32 -12.12 -6.58 -20.69
N PRO A 33 -12.08 -6.66 -22.04
CA PRO A 33 -12.40 -7.89 -22.78
C PRO A 33 -11.53 -9.10 -22.41
N TRP A 34 -10.31 -8.88 -21.94
CA TRP A 34 -9.40 -9.96 -21.58
C TRP A 34 -9.73 -10.60 -20.22
N LEU A 35 -10.64 -10.03 -19.41
CA LEU A 35 -10.95 -10.53 -18.07
C LEU A 35 -11.57 -11.93 -18.07
N THR A 36 -12.33 -12.27 -19.09
CA THR A 36 -12.93 -13.60 -19.27
C THR A 36 -12.04 -14.56 -20.08
N SER A 37 -10.91 -14.07 -20.58
CA SER A 37 -9.95 -14.85 -21.36
C SER A 37 -8.91 -15.53 -20.47
N ARG A 38 -8.18 -16.50 -21.03
CA ARG A 38 -7.04 -17.16 -20.35
C ARG A 38 -5.92 -16.18 -20.01
N ASP A 39 -5.81 -15.05 -20.71
CA ASP A 39 -4.79 -14.03 -20.46
C ASP A 39 -4.97 -13.32 -19.11
N ALA A 40 -6.17 -13.35 -18.53
CA ALA A 40 -6.48 -12.70 -17.26
C ALA A 40 -5.48 -13.08 -16.16
N LEU A 41 -5.15 -14.37 -16.05
CA LEU A 41 -4.19 -14.86 -15.06
C LEU A 41 -2.82 -14.18 -15.22
N SER A 42 -2.32 -14.10 -16.45
CA SER A 42 -1.00 -13.50 -16.72
C SER A 42 -0.98 -12.00 -16.39
N ARG A 43 -2.07 -11.29 -16.70
CA ARG A 43 -2.21 -9.84 -16.50
C ARG A 43 -2.33 -9.50 -15.02
N VAL A 44 -3.18 -10.23 -14.29
CA VAL A 44 -3.32 -10.06 -12.83
C VAL A 44 -2.00 -10.40 -12.14
N ARG A 45 -1.36 -11.53 -12.44
CA ARG A 45 -0.05 -11.88 -11.83
C ARG A 45 1.01 -10.83 -12.11
N ARG A 46 1.04 -10.25 -13.31
CA ARG A 46 1.94 -9.14 -13.64
C ARG A 46 1.64 -7.90 -12.79
N GLY A 47 0.36 -7.57 -12.61
CA GLY A 47 -0.06 -6.49 -11.71
C GLY A 47 0.42 -6.68 -10.28
N TRP A 48 0.23 -7.88 -9.73
CA TRP A 48 0.70 -8.21 -8.38
C TRP A 48 2.22 -8.17 -8.25
N ARG A 49 2.98 -8.67 -9.24
CA ARG A 49 4.44 -8.57 -9.22
C ARG A 49 4.95 -7.12 -9.25
N ARG A 50 4.20 -6.18 -9.84
CA ARG A 50 4.56 -4.75 -9.80
C ARG A 50 4.46 -4.14 -8.39
N LEU A 51 3.75 -4.79 -7.47
CA LEU A 51 3.68 -4.37 -6.07
C LEU A 51 4.85 -4.91 -5.23
N ALA A 52 5.71 -5.78 -5.78
CA ALA A 52 6.84 -6.34 -5.04
C ALA A 52 7.75 -5.26 -4.41
N PRO A 53 8.15 -4.17 -5.10
CA PRO A 53 8.98 -3.13 -4.49
C PRO A 53 8.30 -2.42 -3.30
N LEU A 54 6.98 -2.24 -3.34
CA LEU A 54 6.22 -1.68 -2.23
C LEU A 54 6.23 -2.63 -1.03
N ASN A 55 6.01 -3.93 -1.27
CA ASN A 55 6.06 -4.94 -0.22
C ASN A 55 7.45 -5.05 0.41
N ASP A 56 8.50 -5.02 -0.41
CA ASP A 56 9.89 -5.04 0.06
C ASP A 56 10.20 -3.81 0.93
N TRP A 57 9.73 -2.63 0.50
CA TRP A 57 9.86 -1.41 1.29
C TRP A 57 9.12 -1.52 2.64
N ILE A 58 7.89 -2.02 2.64
CA ILE A 58 7.09 -2.23 3.86
C ILE A 58 7.81 -3.20 4.80
N ALA A 59 8.26 -4.34 4.28
CA ALA A 59 8.97 -5.34 5.07
C ALA A 59 10.25 -4.77 5.70
N THR A 60 10.99 -3.94 4.94
CA THR A 60 12.23 -3.31 5.40
C THR A 60 12.01 -2.26 6.49
N HIS A 61 10.95 -1.45 6.39
CA HIS A 61 10.79 -0.26 7.24
C HIS A 61 9.74 -0.40 8.36
N LEU A 62 8.77 -1.29 8.21
CA LEU A 62 7.63 -1.41 9.13
C LEU A 62 7.61 -2.74 9.91
N GLY A 63 8.51 -3.68 9.56
CA GLY A 63 8.50 -5.04 10.09
C GLY A 63 7.29 -5.84 9.59
N SER A 64 7.24 -7.14 9.90
CA SER A 64 6.03 -7.92 9.61
C SER A 64 4.93 -7.54 10.61
N THR A 65 3.68 -7.44 10.17
CA THR A 65 2.54 -7.24 11.09
C THR A 65 2.35 -8.41 12.05
N ALA A 66 2.88 -9.60 11.73
CA ALA A 66 2.92 -10.74 12.63
C ALA A 66 3.84 -10.50 13.85
N ASP A 67 4.80 -9.59 13.73
CA ASP A 67 5.72 -9.24 14.81
C ASP A 67 5.06 -8.32 15.86
N ARG A 68 3.98 -7.63 15.49
CA ARG A 68 3.24 -6.70 16.37
C ARG A 68 2.23 -7.38 17.30
N ALA A 69 2.06 -8.70 17.18
CA ALA A 69 1.13 -9.51 17.98
C ALA A 69 1.84 -10.34 19.07
N ARG A 70 3.15 -10.17 19.27
CA ARG A 70 3.91 -10.73 20.39
C ARG A 70 4.07 -9.73 21.52
#